data_AF-W6W933-F1
#
_entry.id   AF-W6W933-F1
#
_cell.length_a   1.000
_cell.length_b   1.000
_cell.length_c   1.000
_cell.angle_alpha   90.00
_cell.angle_beta   90.00
_cell.angle_gamma   90.00
#
_symmetry.space_group_name_H-M   'P 1'
#
loop_
_entity.id
_entity.type
_entity.pdbx_description
1 polymer ?
#
loop_
_entity_poly.entity_id
_entity_poly.type
_entity_poly.pdbx_seq_one_letter_code
_entity_poly.pdbx_strand_id
1 'polypeptide(L)'
;MIREDLRSRRIAVIADFVVNPGSALYGRQQAPPSGFMDALVERGWGIMKMPPHVAKPESCERLIEVSVGDLIDYRKNGYDVVIAAVEDLPQQGVWLDAMATCFRKVGKDMPPIVTIRSDATAADADALDVALAPAA
;
A
#
# COMPACT_ATOMS: atom_id res chain seq x y z
N MET A 1 4.15 -9.72 -32.21
CA MET A 1 4.49 -8.51 -31.42
C MET A 1 3.52 -8.46 -30.25
N ILE A 2 3.95 -8.95 -29.09
CA ILE A 2 3.14 -8.84 -27.87
C ILE A 2 3.21 -7.36 -27.49
N ARG A 3 2.06 -6.66 -27.53
CA ARG A 3 1.94 -5.36 -26.88
C ARG A 3 2.15 -5.66 -25.39
N GLU A 4 3.30 -5.28 -24.83
CA GLU A 4 3.42 -5.19 -23.38
C GLU A 4 2.29 -4.27 -22.92
N ASP A 5 1.36 -4.80 -22.15
CA ASP A 5 0.34 -4.00 -21.48
C ASP A 5 1.08 -3.16 -20.43
N LEU A 6 1.45 -1.94 -20.81
CA LEU A 6 2.17 -0.96 -20.00
C LEU A 6 1.28 -0.31 -18.92
N ARG A 7 0.19 -0.97 -18.49
CA ARG A 7 -0.42 -0.64 -17.19
C ARG A 7 0.72 -0.47 -16.21
N SER A 8 0.78 0.75 -15.65
CA SER A 8 2.01 1.29 -15.12
C SER A 8 2.62 0.29 -14.17
N ARG A 9 3.92 -0.05 -14.34
CA ARG A 9 4.65 -0.99 -13.48
C ARG A 9 4.81 -0.39 -12.07
N ARG A 10 3.71 0.02 -11.45
CA ARG A 10 3.59 0.80 -10.23
C ARG A 10 2.62 0.06 -9.33
N ILE A 11 3.05 -0.24 -8.11
CA ILE A 11 2.26 -0.93 -7.10
C ILE A 11 2.08 0.02 -5.91
N ALA A 12 0.84 0.27 -5.53
CA ALA A 12 0.50 0.93 -4.28
C ALA A 12 0.17 -0.15 -3.23
N VAL A 13 0.93 -0.16 -2.14
CA VAL A 13 0.65 -0.96 -0.96
C VAL A 13 -0.25 -0.15 -0.04
N ILE A 14 -1.44 -0.65 0.24
CA ILE A 14 -2.47 0.11 0.95
C ILE A 14 -3.10 -0.71 2.07
N ALA A 15 -3.66 -0.01 3.06
CA ALA A 15 -4.39 -0.61 4.15
C ALA A 15 -5.70 -1.27 3.66
N ASP A 16 -6.11 -2.40 4.26
CA ASP A 16 -7.41 -3.03 3.93
C ASP A 16 -8.59 -2.07 4.15
N PHE A 17 -8.50 -1.18 5.14
CA PHE A 17 -9.51 -0.15 5.40
C PHE A 17 -9.76 0.76 4.19
N VAL A 18 -8.73 1.09 3.40
CA VAL A 18 -8.87 1.95 2.21
C VAL A 18 -9.64 1.24 1.10
N VAL A 19 -9.50 -0.09 1.01
CA VAL A 19 -10.23 -0.92 0.03
C VAL A 19 -11.63 -1.29 0.52
N ASN A 20 -11.76 -1.57 1.82
CA ASN A 20 -12.96 -2.11 2.44
C ASN A 20 -13.43 -1.25 3.63
N PRO A 21 -13.66 0.06 3.45
CA PRO A 21 -13.96 0.96 4.57
C PRO A 21 -15.29 0.63 5.28
N GLY A 22 -16.25 0.04 4.56
CA GLY A 22 -17.53 -0.41 5.12
C GLY A 22 -17.53 -1.80 5.76
N SER A 23 -16.36 -2.43 5.92
CA SER A 23 -16.27 -3.76 6.54
C SER A 23 -16.73 -3.73 7.99
N ALA A 24 -17.48 -4.75 8.41
CA ALA A 24 -17.92 -4.90 9.80
C ALA A 24 -16.75 -4.96 10.81
N LEU A 25 -15.54 -5.28 10.34
CA LEU A 25 -14.31 -5.28 11.13
C LEU A 25 -13.95 -3.89 11.68
N TYR A 26 -14.36 -2.82 11.01
CA TYR A 26 -14.03 -1.44 11.35
C TYR A 26 -15.16 -0.71 12.11
N GLY A 27 -16.26 -1.41 12.40
CA GLY A 27 -17.41 -0.85 13.11
C GLY A 27 -18.08 0.30 12.34
N ARG A 28 -18.52 1.35 13.06
CA ARG A 28 -19.12 2.56 12.47
C ARG A 28 -18.10 3.69 12.25
N GLN A 29 -16.80 3.38 12.29
CA GLN A 29 -15.77 4.41 12.26
C GLN A 29 -15.33 4.74 10.84
N GLN A 30 -15.22 6.06 10.63
CA GLN A 30 -14.59 6.79 9.53
C GLN A 30 -15.31 6.71 8.18
N ALA A 31 -15.51 7.90 7.60
CA ALA A 31 -15.97 8.01 6.22
C ALA A 31 -14.95 7.31 5.31
N PRO A 32 -15.41 6.54 4.32
CA PRO A 32 -14.50 5.89 3.38
C PRO A 32 -13.65 6.95 2.67
N PRO A 33 -12.35 6.69 2.39
CA PRO A 33 -11.58 7.55 1.52
C PRO A 33 -12.30 7.66 0.18
N SER A 34 -12.66 8.89 -0.22
CA SER A 34 -13.51 9.13 -1.37
C SER A 34 -12.66 9.47 -2.59
N GLY A 35 -12.70 8.61 -3.62
CA GLY A 35 -12.01 8.85 -4.89
C GLY A 35 -10.49 8.61 -4.90
N PHE A 36 -9.85 8.34 -3.75
CA PHE A 36 -8.42 7.94 -3.73
C PHE A 36 -8.18 6.64 -4.50
N MET A 37 -8.97 5.60 -4.20
CA MET A 37 -8.87 4.30 -4.88
C MET A 37 -9.21 4.41 -6.37
N ASP A 38 -10.25 5.16 -6.71
CA ASP A 38 -10.65 5.38 -8.09
C ASP A 38 -9.53 6.08 -8.87
N ALA A 39 -8.92 7.11 -8.29
CA ALA A 39 -7.78 7.80 -8.90
C ALA A 39 -6.58 6.86 -9.15
N LEU A 40 -6.25 5.97 -8.21
CA LEU A 40 -5.17 4.99 -8.42
C LEU A 40 -5.50 4.02 -9.57
N VAL A 41 -6.74 3.52 -9.62
CA VAL A 41 -7.20 2.61 -10.67
C VAL A 41 -7.21 3.30 -12.04
N GLU A 42 -7.76 4.50 -12.14
CA GLU A 42 -7.79 5.31 -13.37
C GLU A 42 -6.38 5.61 -13.89
N ARG A 43 -5.43 5.81 -12.99
CA ARG A 43 -4.01 6.01 -13.32
C ARG A 43 -3.24 4.71 -13.60
N GLY A 44 -3.91 3.57 -13.50
CA GLY A 44 -3.34 2.26 -13.84
C GLY A 44 -2.35 1.71 -12.82
N TRP A 45 -2.48 2.09 -11.53
CA TRP A 45 -1.71 1.47 -10.45
C TRP A 45 -2.20 0.05 -10.18
N GLY A 46 -1.25 -0.86 -9.93
CA GLY A 46 -1.55 -2.12 -9.26
C GLY A 46 -1.74 -1.88 -7.77
N ILE A 47 -2.66 -2.63 -7.16
CA ILE A 47 -2.98 -2.49 -5.73
C ILE A 47 -2.57 -3.77 -5.00
N MET A 48 -1.73 -3.62 -3.97
CA MET A 48 -1.49 -4.66 -2.98
C MET A 48 -2.13 -4.23 -1.67
N LYS A 49 -3.09 -5.04 -1.21
CA LYS A 49 -3.80 -4.79 0.04
C LYS A 49 -3.14 -5.56 1.19
N MET A 50 -2.84 -4.86 2.28
CA MET A 50 -2.32 -5.47 3.50
C MET A 50 -3.42 -6.10 4.36
N PRO A 51 -3.10 -7.00 5.31
CA PRO A 51 -4.09 -7.52 6.26
C PRO A 51 -4.80 -6.41 7.05
N PRO A 52 -6.05 -6.61 7.50
CA PRO A 52 -6.77 -5.63 8.32
C PRO A 52 -5.98 -5.25 9.58
N HIS A 53 -5.74 -3.97 9.81
CA HIS A 53 -4.93 -3.49 10.95
C HIS A 53 -5.56 -3.77 12.33
N VAL A 54 -6.84 -4.13 12.36
CA VAL A 54 -7.57 -4.56 13.57
C VAL A 54 -7.44 -6.07 13.85
N ALA A 55 -6.84 -6.83 12.93
CA ALA A 55 -6.62 -8.25 13.13
C ALA A 55 -5.54 -8.50 14.19
N LYS A 56 -5.56 -9.71 14.77
CA LYS A 56 -4.56 -10.10 15.76
C LYS A 56 -3.17 -10.22 15.11
N PRO A 57 -2.10 -9.64 15.67
CA PRO A 57 -0.77 -9.67 15.07
C PRO A 57 -0.29 -11.07 14.69
N GLU A 58 -0.50 -12.06 15.56
CA GLU A 58 -0.04 -13.44 15.36
C GLU A 58 -0.69 -14.11 14.14
N SER A 59 -1.88 -13.64 13.77
CA SER A 59 -2.60 -14.13 12.57
C SER A 59 -2.11 -13.46 11.27
N CYS A 60 -1.42 -12.32 11.38
CA CYS A 60 -0.97 -11.51 10.26
C CYS A 60 0.52 -11.71 9.94
N GLU A 61 1.34 -12.17 10.89
CA GLU A 61 2.80 -12.32 10.72
C GLU A 61 3.17 -13.03 9.41
N ARG A 62 2.59 -14.20 9.17
CA ARG A 62 2.92 -14.98 7.96
C ARG A 62 2.46 -14.29 6.67
N LEU A 63 1.32 -13.60 6.70
CA LEU A 63 0.82 -12.84 5.55
C LEU A 63 1.74 -11.66 5.24
N ILE A 64 2.19 -10.93 6.27
CA ILE A 64 3.12 -9.81 6.12
C ILE A 64 4.45 -10.29 5.54
N GLU A 65 4.98 -11.41 6.01
CA GLU A 65 6.21 -12.00 5.45
C GLU A 65 6.07 -12.33 3.96
N VAL A 66 4.96 -12.93 3.55
CA VAL A 66 4.68 -13.25 2.15
C VAL A 66 4.54 -11.97 1.33
N SER A 67 3.76 -10.99 1.80
CA SER A 67 3.61 -9.70 1.14
C SER A 67 4.96 -9.01 0.93
N VAL A 68 5.85 -9.02 1.91
CA VAL A 68 7.20 -8.44 1.77
C VAL A 68 8.01 -9.19 0.72
N GLY A 69 7.91 -10.52 0.66
CA GLY A 69 8.50 -11.33 -0.42
C GLY A 69 8.01 -10.89 -1.79
N ASP A 70 6.70 -10.75 -1.96
CA ASP A 70 6.08 -10.29 -3.21
C ASP A 70 6.56 -8.89 -3.61
N LEU A 71 6.65 -7.95 -2.65
CA LEU A 71 7.15 -6.59 -2.91
C LEU A 71 8.61 -6.58 -3.37
N ILE A 72 9.45 -7.45 -2.79
CA ILE A 72 10.84 -7.61 -3.22
C ILE A 72 10.88 -8.14 -4.66
N ASP A 73 10.04 -9.13 -4.97
CA ASP A 73 9.97 -9.68 -6.32
C ASP A 73 9.43 -8.67 -7.33
N TYR A 74 8.42 -7.87 -6.99
CA TYR A 74 7.96 -6.76 -7.83
C TYR A 74 9.10 -5.80 -8.16
N ARG A 75 9.83 -5.32 -7.14
CA ARG A 75 10.97 -4.41 -7.35
C ARG A 75 12.08 -5.05 -8.17
N LYS A 76 12.37 -6.33 -7.95
CA LYS A 76 13.35 -7.09 -8.74
C LYS A 76 12.97 -7.18 -10.22
N ASN A 77 11.67 -7.20 -10.52
CA ASN A 77 11.13 -7.22 -11.88
C ASN A 77 10.86 -5.82 -12.45
N GLY A 78 11.42 -4.77 -11.84
CA GLY A 78 11.34 -3.39 -12.34
C GLY A 78 9.98 -2.73 -12.13
N TYR A 79 9.24 -3.14 -11.11
CA TYR A 79 8.08 -2.39 -10.64
C TYR A 79 8.51 -1.35 -9.61
N ASP A 80 7.96 -0.16 -9.77
CA ASP A 80 7.95 0.88 -8.77
C ASP A 80 6.92 0.53 -7.70
N VAL A 81 7.30 0.65 -6.43
CA VAL A 81 6.45 0.28 -5.30
C VAL A 81 6.40 1.46 -4.34
N VAL A 82 5.21 1.84 -3.90
CA VAL A 82 4.99 2.86 -2.86
C VAL A 82 4.07 2.31 -1.79
N ILE A 83 4.37 2.60 -0.53
CA ILE A 83 3.51 2.29 0.61
C ILE A 83 2.68 3.53 0.96
N ALA A 84 1.36 3.42 0.90
CA ALA A 84 0.44 4.45 1.39
C ALA A 84 0.05 4.15 2.85
N ALA A 85 0.76 4.78 3.78
CA ALA A 85 0.56 4.64 5.22
C ALA A 85 -0.54 5.60 5.69
N VAL A 86 -1.55 5.10 6.39
CA VAL A 86 -2.69 5.91 6.86
C VAL A 86 -2.37 6.46 8.26
N GLU A 87 -2.27 7.78 8.41
CA GLU A 87 -1.74 8.42 9.63
C GLU A 87 -2.48 8.04 10.92
N ASP A 88 -3.82 7.97 10.84
CA ASP A 88 -4.69 7.79 12.00
C ASP A 88 -4.96 6.32 12.36
N LEU A 89 -4.36 5.36 11.65
CA LEU A 89 -4.59 3.93 11.88
C LEU A 89 -3.45 3.29 12.70
N PRO A 90 -3.76 2.31 13.56
CA PRO A 90 -2.75 1.45 14.17
C PRO A 90 -1.79 0.86 13.14
N GLN A 91 -0.49 0.93 13.41
CA GLN A 91 0.59 0.56 12.48
C GLN A 91 0.40 1.14 11.07
N GLN A 92 -0.20 2.33 11.01
CA GLN A 92 -0.54 3.08 9.81
C GLN A 92 -1.39 2.30 8.81
N GLY A 93 -2.15 1.30 9.27
CA GLY A 93 -3.02 0.49 8.42
C GLY A 93 -2.30 -0.57 7.58
N VAL A 94 -0.97 -0.50 7.48
CA VAL A 94 -0.14 -1.32 6.56
C VAL A 94 0.89 -2.18 7.28
N TRP A 95 0.87 -2.22 8.62
CA TRP A 95 1.79 -3.02 9.42
C TRP A 95 3.25 -2.60 9.28
N LEU A 96 3.51 -1.28 9.31
CA LEU A 96 4.78 -0.70 8.88
C LEU A 96 5.99 -1.25 9.66
N ASP A 97 5.89 -1.38 10.98
CA ASP A 97 6.99 -1.91 11.82
C ASP A 97 7.28 -3.38 11.54
N ALA A 98 6.24 -4.18 11.29
CA ALA A 98 6.37 -5.58 10.93
C ALA A 98 6.99 -5.74 9.54
N MET A 99 6.54 -4.95 8.56
CA MET A 99 7.15 -4.89 7.23
C MET A 99 8.63 -4.49 7.31
N ALA A 100 8.96 -3.41 8.04
CA ALA A 100 10.33 -2.94 8.21
C ALA A 100 11.22 -4.02 8.83
N THR A 101 10.69 -4.78 9.79
CA THR A 101 11.41 -5.93 10.37
C THR A 101 11.67 -7.03 9.35
N CYS A 102 10.69 -7.36 8.51
CA CYS A 102 10.86 -8.34 7.43
C CYS A 102 11.87 -7.90 6.37
N PHE A 103 11.81 -6.64 5.92
CA PHE A 103 12.78 -6.07 4.96
C PHE A 103 14.22 -6.10 5.52
N ARG A 104 14.42 -5.72 6.80
CA ARG A 104 15.73 -5.80 7.46
C ARG A 104 16.26 -7.24 7.55
N LYS A 105 15.43 -8.22 7.88
CA LYS A 105 15.84 -9.64 7.96
C LYS A 105 16.45 -10.16 6.67
N VAL A 106 15.99 -9.67 5.51
CA VAL A 106 16.47 -10.09 4.18
C VAL A 106 17.44 -9.09 3.54
N GLY A 107 17.88 -8.07 4.29
CA GLY A 107 18.86 -7.08 3.81
C GLY A 107 18.38 -6.27 2.60
N LYS A 108 17.09 -5.95 2.54
CA LYS A 108 16.49 -5.12 1.48
C LYS A 108 15.93 -3.83 2.05
N ASP A 109 15.99 -2.77 1.25
CA ASP A 109 15.40 -1.48 1.62
C ASP A 109 13.89 -1.52 1.48
N MET A 110 13.21 -0.82 2.40
CA MET A 110 11.78 -0.61 2.32
C MET A 110 11.45 0.31 1.13
N PRO A 111 10.30 0.12 0.45
CA PRO A 111 9.82 1.08 -0.54
C PRO A 111 9.57 2.47 0.06
N PRO A 112 9.52 3.54 -0.76
CA PRO A 112 9.06 4.85 -0.33
C PRO A 112 7.70 4.78 0.38
N ILE A 113 7.57 5.56 1.45
CA ILE A 113 6.32 5.68 2.21
C ILE A 113 5.73 7.05 1.93
N VAL A 114 4.46 7.08 1.58
CA VAL A 114 3.63 8.29 1.55
C VAL A 114 2.59 8.17 2.66
N THR A 115 2.53 9.18 3.51
CA THR A 115 1.51 9.25 4.55
C THR A 115 0.26 9.90 3.97
N ILE A 116 -0.90 9.26 4.14
CA ILE A 116 -2.22 9.75 3.73
C ILE A 116 -3.18 9.78 4.93
N ARG A 117 -4.26 10.54 4.81
CA ARG A 117 -5.32 10.56 5.82
C ARG A 117 -6.30 9.41 5.64
N SER A 118 -7.06 9.13 6.69
CA SER A 118 -8.16 8.15 6.62
C SER A 118 -9.27 8.56 5.65
N ASP A 119 -9.46 9.85 5.42
CA ASP A 119 -10.40 10.45 4.48
C ASP A 119 -9.75 10.87 3.14
N ALA A 120 -8.63 10.24 2.78
CA ALA A 120 -7.87 10.55 1.56
C ALA A 120 -8.75 10.66 0.31
N THR A 121 -8.38 11.61 -0.53
CA THR A 121 -9.08 12.01 -1.75
C THR A 121 -8.26 11.68 -2.99
N ALA A 122 -8.82 11.93 -4.17
CA ALA A 122 -8.09 11.82 -5.44
C ALA A 122 -6.80 12.68 -5.49
N ALA A 123 -6.76 13.82 -4.76
CA ALA A 123 -5.57 14.67 -4.72
C ALA A 123 -4.40 14.02 -3.96
N ASP A 124 -4.71 13.22 -2.94
CA ASP A 124 -3.69 12.49 -2.17
C ASP A 124 -3.02 11.39 -3.01
N ALA A 125 -3.67 10.92 -4.09
CA ALA A 125 -3.05 9.99 -5.04
C ALA A 125 -1.89 10.64 -5.82
N ASP A 126 -1.88 11.97 -6.00
CA ASP A 126 -0.76 12.68 -6.65
C ASP A 126 0.55 12.53 -5.85
N ALA A 127 0.46 12.44 -4.52
CA ALA A 127 1.62 12.27 -3.67
C ALA A 127 2.33 10.93 -3.91
N LEU A 128 1.60 9.88 -4.32
CA LEU A 128 2.18 8.59 -4.69
C LEU A 128 2.94 8.69 -6.01
N ASP A 129 2.43 9.45 -6.98
CA ASP A 129 3.12 9.70 -8.25
C ASP A 129 4.42 10.51 -8.03
N VAL A 130 4.38 11.52 -7.16
CA VAL A 130 5.56 12.32 -6.78
C VAL A 130 6.62 11.49 -6.07
N ALA A 131 6.21 10.56 -5.20
CA ALA A 131 7.16 9.69 -4.48
C ALA A 131 7.96 8.75 -5.40
N LEU A 132 7.48 8.53 -6.63
CA LEU A 132 8.17 7.76 -7.67
C LEU A 132 8.98 8.61 -8.64
N ALA A 133 8.80 9.94 -8.63
CA ALA A 133 9.58 10.81 -9.49
C ALA A 133 11.06 10.78 -9.06
N PRO A 134 12.01 10.65 -10.00
CA PRO A 134 13.43 10.75 -9.66
C PRO A 134 13.69 12.13 -9.02
N ALA A 135 14.47 12.16 -7.95
CA ALA A 135 14.92 13.41 -7.35
C ALA A 135 15.63 14.25 -8.42
N ALA A 136 15.12 15.46 -8.67
CA ALA A 136 15.63 16.39 -9.67
C ALA A 136 17.03 16.91 -9.31
#